data_AF-A0A833UMS6-F1
#
_entry.id   AF-A0A833UMS6-F1
#
_cell.length_a   1.000
_cell.length_b   1.000
_cell.length_c   1.000
_cell.angle_alpha   90.00
_cell.angle_beta   90.00
_cell.angle_gamma   90.00
#
_symmetry.space_group_name_H-M   'P 1'
#
loop_
_entity.id
_entity.type
_entity.pdbx_description
1 polymer ?
#
loop_
_entity_poly.entity_id
_entity_poly.type
_entity_poly.pdbx_seq_one_letter_code
_entity_poly.pdbx_strand_id
1 'polypeptide(L)'
;MVKLIRTGLFFYDHLGKREKLAGSNLVQFNPETNPLNKDIHRGFEYSDCAVDDSRLVILNAMQAREKGAKILTQTRCISAKCENNIWTIQLENEQEIYQVQAKALVNAAGPWVAQFIQRDLKLKSPYGIRLVQGSHIIVPKIYAGDKAFIMQNDDQRIVFAIPYLNQYTMIVQIANIRMIRIKSKLLNKKLIIF
;
A
#
# COMPACT_ATOMS: atom_id res chain seq x y z
N MET A 1 -13.13 15.03 -19.99
CA MET A 1 -12.32 14.83 -18.77
C MET A 1 -13.10 15.01 -17.46
N VAL A 2 -13.76 16.14 -17.19
CA VAL A 2 -14.60 16.31 -15.97
C VAL A 2 -15.70 15.24 -15.87
N LYS A 3 -16.40 14.95 -16.99
CA LYS A 3 -17.40 13.87 -17.04
C LYS A 3 -16.82 12.49 -16.71
N LEU A 4 -15.60 12.19 -17.17
CA LEU A 4 -14.92 10.93 -16.90
C LEU A 4 -14.61 10.75 -15.41
N ILE A 5 -14.08 11.79 -14.75
CA ILE A 5 -13.79 11.73 -13.31
C ILE A 5 -15.09 11.56 -12.51
N ARG A 6 -16.17 12.26 -12.87
CA ARG A 6 -17.48 12.09 -12.22
C ARG A 6 -18.03 10.68 -12.37
N THR A 7 -17.89 10.07 -13.54
CA THR A 7 -18.31 8.68 -13.75
C THR A 7 -17.45 7.71 -12.93
N GLY A 8 -16.14 7.92 -12.86
CA GLY A 8 -15.24 7.14 -12.02
C GLY A 8 -15.61 7.23 -10.53
N LEU A 9 -15.85 8.44 -10.03
CA LEU A 9 -16.28 8.67 -8.64
C LEU A 9 -17.66 8.10 -8.34
N PHE A 10 -18.59 8.16 -9.30
CA PHE A 10 -19.87 7.46 -9.18
C PHE A 10 -19.67 5.96 -8.95
N PHE A 11 -18.81 5.30 -9.73
CA PHE A 11 -18.50 3.90 -9.48
C PHE A 11 -17.81 3.70 -8.13
N TYR A 12 -16.86 4.55 -7.78
CA TYR A 12 -16.14 4.46 -6.51
C TYR A 12 -17.08 4.54 -5.29
N ASP A 13 -18.07 5.43 -5.33
CA ASP A 13 -19.07 5.59 -4.27
C ASP A 13 -20.07 4.43 -4.14
N HIS A 14 -20.24 3.61 -5.19
CA HIS A 14 -21.33 2.62 -5.29
C HIS A 14 -20.87 1.17 -5.53
N LEU A 15 -19.60 0.91 -5.85
CA LEU A 15 -19.07 -0.46 -6.01
C LEU A 15 -18.97 -1.20 -4.67
N GLY A 16 -18.71 -0.47 -3.59
CA GLY A 16 -18.76 -0.97 -2.22
C GLY A 16 -19.99 -0.45 -1.48
N LYS A 17 -20.45 -1.18 -0.46
CA LYS A 17 -21.50 -0.66 0.43
C LYS A 17 -20.92 0.44 1.32
N ARG A 18 -21.30 1.69 1.05
CA ARG A 18 -20.93 2.87 1.86
C ARG A 18 -21.95 3.10 2.97
N GLU A 19 -21.55 2.94 4.23
CA GLU A 19 -22.42 3.19 5.39
C GLU A 19 -22.04 4.46 6.16
N LYS A 20 -20.74 4.74 6.35
CA LYS A 20 -20.25 5.86 7.19
C LYS A 20 -19.42 6.91 6.45
N LEU A 21 -18.73 6.53 5.37
CA LEU A 21 -17.85 7.45 4.63
C LEU A 21 -18.68 8.50 3.88
N ALA A 22 -18.15 9.71 3.71
CA ALA A 22 -18.81 10.73 2.90
C ALA A 22 -18.77 10.36 1.41
N GLY A 23 -19.75 10.82 0.64
CA GLY A 23 -19.79 10.63 -0.80
C GLY A 23 -18.92 11.66 -1.53
N SER A 24 -18.58 11.38 -2.78
CA SER A 24 -17.75 12.28 -3.57
C SER A 24 -18.46 13.58 -3.98
N ASN A 25 -17.72 14.68 -4.06
CA ASN A 25 -18.25 15.98 -4.45
C ASN A 25 -17.25 16.83 -5.25
N LEU A 26 -17.76 17.84 -5.95
CA LEU A 26 -16.93 18.86 -6.59
C LEU A 26 -16.54 19.91 -5.54
N VAL A 27 -15.28 20.34 -5.56
CA VAL A 27 -14.76 21.39 -4.68
C VAL A 27 -14.18 22.54 -5.50
N GLN A 28 -14.33 23.76 -4.99
CA GLN A 28 -13.71 24.96 -5.53
C GLN A 28 -12.62 25.43 -4.57
N PHE A 29 -11.49 25.89 -5.12
CA PHE A 29 -10.35 26.33 -4.32
C PHE A 29 -10.22 27.85 -4.37
N ASN A 30 -10.10 28.46 -3.19
CA ASN A 30 -9.75 29.87 -3.08
C ASN A 30 -8.22 30.02 -3.23
N PRO A 31 -7.72 30.68 -4.31
CA PRO A 31 -6.29 30.80 -4.62
C PRO A 31 -5.41 31.39 -3.52
N GLU A 32 -5.99 32.13 -2.57
CA GLU A 32 -5.25 32.79 -1.49
C GLU A 32 -5.13 31.93 -0.22
N THR A 33 -5.89 30.84 -0.10
CA THR A 33 -5.97 30.03 1.14
C THR A 33 -5.59 28.57 0.96
N ASN A 34 -5.57 28.08 -0.28
CA ASN A 34 -5.24 26.69 -0.57
C ASN A 34 -3.74 26.52 -0.89
N PRO A 35 -3.13 25.35 -0.61
CA PRO A 35 -1.70 25.12 -0.79
C PRO A 35 -1.26 24.83 -2.23
N LEU A 36 -2.17 24.90 -3.20
CA LEU A 36 -1.95 24.50 -4.59
C LEU A 36 -1.45 25.67 -5.43
N ASN A 37 -1.01 25.36 -6.64
CA ASN A 37 -0.81 26.39 -7.66
C ASN A 37 -2.08 27.22 -7.87
N LYS A 38 -1.93 28.55 -7.93
CA LYS A 38 -3.01 29.53 -8.09
C LYS A 38 -3.87 29.30 -9.34
N ASP A 39 -3.35 28.63 -10.37
CA ASP A 39 -4.09 28.27 -11.58
C ASP A 39 -5.11 27.12 -11.36
N ILE A 40 -5.08 26.46 -10.20
CA ILE A 40 -5.97 25.35 -9.84
C ILE A 40 -7.15 25.88 -9.02
N HIS A 41 -8.29 26.09 -9.67
CA HIS A 41 -9.49 26.67 -9.04
C HIS A 41 -10.55 25.64 -8.64
N ARG A 42 -10.42 24.38 -9.08
CA ARG A 42 -11.41 23.33 -8.80
C ARG A 42 -10.78 21.94 -8.77
N GLY A 43 -11.43 21.05 -8.03
CA GLY A 43 -11.07 19.64 -7.91
C GLY A 43 -12.28 18.81 -7.56
N PHE A 44 -12.04 17.55 -7.21
CA PHE A 44 -13.04 16.66 -6.64
C PHE A 44 -12.56 16.22 -5.27
N GLU A 45 -13.48 15.88 -4.39
CA GLU A 45 -13.23 15.33 -3.07
C GLU A 45 -13.92 13.98 -2.92
N TYR A 46 -13.29 13.01 -2.26
CA TYR A 46 -13.87 11.69 -1.98
C TYR A 46 -13.23 11.05 -0.73
N SER A 47 -13.96 10.18 -0.05
CA SER A 47 -13.46 9.51 1.15
C SER A 47 -12.68 8.24 0.85
N ASP A 48 -11.60 8.01 1.61
CA ASP A 48 -10.83 6.77 1.65
C ASP A 48 -10.23 6.59 3.07
N CYS A 49 -9.56 5.47 3.32
CA CYS A 49 -9.03 5.11 4.63
C CYS A 49 -7.50 5.10 4.65
N ALA A 50 -6.93 5.69 5.70
CA ALA A 50 -5.54 5.48 6.07
C ALA A 50 -5.45 4.42 7.18
N VAL A 51 -4.39 3.63 7.17
CA VAL A 51 -4.09 2.63 8.21
C VAL A 51 -2.59 2.56 8.44
N ASP A 52 -2.18 2.31 9.68
CA ASP A 52 -0.81 1.88 9.98
C ASP A 52 -0.68 0.39 9.58
N ASP A 53 -0.03 0.16 8.44
CA ASP A 53 0.10 -1.14 7.81
C ASP A 53 0.87 -2.13 8.70
N SER A 54 1.97 -1.69 9.31
CA SER A 54 2.79 -2.48 10.21
C SER A 54 2.01 -2.92 11.46
N ARG A 55 1.23 -2.01 12.04
CA ARG A 55 0.38 -2.32 13.19
C ARG A 55 -0.77 -3.22 12.82
N LEU A 56 -1.36 -3.08 11.64
CA LEU A 56 -2.40 -4.00 11.17
C LEU A 56 -1.88 -5.45 11.09
N VAL A 57 -0.65 -5.65 10.63
CA VAL A 57 0.01 -6.98 10.63
C VAL A 57 0.19 -7.51 12.05
N ILE A 58 0.70 -6.67 12.96
CA ILE A 58 0.90 -7.04 14.37
C ILE A 58 -0.42 -7.44 15.02
N LEU A 59 -1.49 -6.67 14.80
CA LEU A 59 -2.82 -6.95 15.36
C LEU A 59 -3.37 -8.31 14.89
N ASN A 60 -3.17 -8.66 13.61
CA ASN A 60 -3.56 -9.98 13.11
C ASN A 60 -2.74 -11.10 13.76
N ALA A 61 -1.42 -10.93 13.92
CA ALA A 61 -0.57 -11.91 14.57
C ALA A 61 -0.92 -12.10 16.06
N MET A 62 -1.23 -11.00 16.76
CA MET A 62 -1.69 -11.03 18.15
C MET A 62 -3.01 -11.78 18.28
N GLN A 63 -3.99 -11.48 17.42
CA GLN A 63 -5.28 -12.18 17.43
C GLN A 63 -5.12 -13.67 17.14
N ALA A 64 -4.24 -14.05 16.21
CA ALA A 64 -3.94 -15.46 15.94
C ALA A 64 -3.34 -16.15 17.17
N ARG A 65 -2.40 -15.49 17.86
CA ARG A 65 -1.80 -15.98 19.11
C ARG A 65 -2.84 -16.14 20.23
N GLU A 66 -3.75 -15.18 20.38
CA GLU A 66 -4.87 -15.28 21.35
C GLU A 66 -5.78 -16.48 21.07
N LYS A 67 -5.87 -16.91 19.81
CA LYS A 67 -6.56 -18.12 19.38
C LYS A 67 -5.69 -19.39 19.43
N GLY A 68 -4.50 -19.32 20.01
CA GLY A 68 -3.60 -20.46 20.22
C GLY A 68 -2.56 -20.70 19.12
N ALA A 69 -2.42 -19.80 18.14
CA ALA A 69 -1.37 -19.93 17.14
C ALA A 69 0.03 -19.66 17.74
N LYS A 70 1.02 -20.45 17.33
CA LYS A 70 2.44 -20.18 17.62
C LYS A 70 3.00 -19.27 16.53
N ILE A 71 3.43 -18.08 16.91
CA ILE A 71 4.04 -17.10 16.00
C ILE A 71 5.55 -17.10 16.22
N LEU A 72 6.30 -17.30 15.14
CA LEU A 72 7.75 -17.41 15.17
C LEU A 72 8.35 -16.34 14.23
N THR A 73 8.91 -15.28 14.80
CA THR A 73 9.73 -14.32 14.05
C THR A 73 11.17 -14.82 13.96
N GLN A 74 11.98 -14.20 13.10
CA GLN A 74 13.41 -14.57 12.93
C GLN A 74 13.62 -16.07 12.68
N THR A 75 12.63 -16.71 12.04
CA THR A 75 12.62 -18.13 11.76
C THR A 75 12.32 -18.31 10.27
N ARG A 76 13.33 -18.76 9.53
CA ARG A 76 13.24 -18.96 8.08
C ARG A 76 12.85 -20.41 7.80
N CYS A 77 11.87 -20.61 6.92
CA CYS A 77 11.62 -21.93 6.33
C CYS A 77 12.66 -22.17 5.23
N ILE A 78 13.51 -23.19 5.40
CA ILE A 78 14.60 -23.50 4.46
C ILE A 78 14.29 -24.70 3.55
N SER A 79 13.30 -25.51 3.90
CA SER A 79 12.86 -26.66 3.11
C SER A 79 11.49 -27.13 3.59
N ALA A 80 10.65 -27.62 2.67
CA ALA A 80 9.46 -28.38 3.03
C ALA A 80 9.18 -29.48 2.00
N LYS A 81 8.81 -30.66 2.47
CA LYS A 81 8.48 -31.83 1.65
C LYS A 81 7.16 -32.42 2.11
N CYS A 82 6.34 -32.88 1.17
CA CYS A 82 5.08 -33.54 1.47
C CYS A 82 5.16 -35.01 1.08
N GLU A 83 4.98 -35.89 2.06
CA GLU A 83 4.93 -37.35 1.87
C GLU A 83 3.71 -37.88 2.63
N ASN A 84 2.92 -38.75 1.98
CA ASN A 84 1.68 -39.31 2.57
C ASN A 84 0.74 -38.25 3.18
N ASN A 85 0.58 -37.11 2.50
CA ASN A 85 -0.22 -35.96 2.94
C ASN A 85 0.22 -35.28 4.26
N ILE A 86 1.47 -35.51 4.68
CA ILE A 86 2.08 -34.81 5.80
C ILE A 86 3.28 -34.01 5.29
N TRP A 87 3.29 -32.71 5.62
CA TRP A 87 4.40 -31.83 5.38
C TRP A 87 5.43 -32.00 6.48
N THR A 88 6.68 -32.28 6.10
CA THR A 88 7.85 -32.13 6.97
C THR A 88 8.57 -30.84 6.56
N ILE A 89 8.69 -29.91 7.50
CA ILE A 89 9.18 -28.54 7.28
C ILE A 89 10.44 -28.35 8.12
N GLN A 90 11.52 -27.89 7.49
CA GLN A 90 12.75 -27.47 8.18
C GLN A 90 12.76 -25.96 8.37
N LEU A 91 12.94 -25.56 9.62
CA LEU A 91 13.00 -24.18 10.06
C LEU A 91 14.39 -23.89 10.62
N GLU A 92 14.89 -22.69 10.38
CA GLU A 92 16.17 -22.18 10.85
C GLU A 92 15.95 -20.88 11.59
N ASN A 93 16.48 -20.77 12.81
CA ASN A 93 16.63 -19.51 13.53
C ASN A 93 18.12 -19.32 13.89
N GLU A 94 18.45 -18.27 14.65
CA GLU A 94 19.85 -17.97 15.01
C GLU A 94 20.52 -19.06 15.87
N GLN A 95 19.74 -19.92 16.52
CA GLN A 95 20.22 -20.89 17.50
C GLN A 95 20.35 -22.29 16.91
N GLU A 96 19.39 -22.69 16.06
CA GLU A 96 19.27 -24.05 15.60
C GLU A 96 18.48 -24.20 14.29
N ILE A 97 18.65 -25.37 13.68
CA ILE A 97 17.78 -25.90 12.63
C ILE A 97 16.95 -27.02 13.25
N TYR A 98 15.63 -26.93 13.11
CA TYR A 98 14.70 -27.91 13.66
C TYR A 98 13.57 -28.22 12.67
N GLN A 99 12.82 -29.28 12.96
CA GLN A 99 11.76 -29.78 12.11
C GLN A 99 10.39 -29.69 12.78
N VAL A 100 9.38 -29.40 11.97
CA VAL A 100 7.97 -29.48 12.35
C VAL A 100 7.18 -30.25 11.30
N GLN A 101 6.06 -30.84 11.72
CA GLN A 101 5.12 -31.50 10.83
C GLN A 101 3.80 -30.76 10.76
N ALA A 102 3.17 -30.74 9.59
CA ALA A 102 1.87 -30.10 9.39
C ALA A 102 1.02 -30.87 8.35
N LYS A 103 -0.30 -30.77 8.47
CA LYS A 103 -1.24 -31.34 7.47
C LYS A 103 -1.39 -30.46 6.23
N ALA A 104 -1.10 -29.17 6.36
CA ALA A 104 -1.19 -28.19 5.29
C ALA A 104 -0.06 -27.17 5.42
N LEU A 105 0.36 -26.62 4.29
CA LEU A 105 1.36 -25.56 4.19
C LEU A 105 0.83 -24.45 3.29
N VAL A 106 0.87 -23.21 3.78
CA VAL A 106 0.48 -22.02 3.02
C VAL A 106 1.73 -21.20 2.74
N ASN A 107 2.02 -20.94 1.47
CA ASN A 107 3.09 -20.04 1.07
C ASN A 107 2.54 -18.61 0.88
N ALA A 108 2.69 -17.78 1.92
CA ALA A 108 2.32 -16.36 1.92
C ALA A 108 3.56 -15.43 1.93
N ALA A 109 4.68 -15.86 1.31
CA ALA A 109 5.96 -15.17 1.39
C ALA A 109 6.09 -13.92 0.48
N GLY A 110 4.99 -13.30 0.05
CA GLY A 110 5.00 -12.06 -0.73
C GLY A 110 5.94 -12.10 -1.95
N PRO A 111 6.87 -11.13 -2.12
CA PRO A 111 7.85 -11.11 -3.22
C PRO A 111 8.68 -12.40 -3.37
N TRP A 112 8.84 -13.18 -2.31
CA TRP A 112 9.63 -14.40 -2.30
C TRP A 112 8.83 -15.66 -2.67
N VAL A 113 7.52 -15.58 -2.91
CA VAL A 113 6.66 -16.78 -3.11
C VAL A 113 7.19 -17.73 -4.20
N ALA A 114 7.59 -17.20 -5.36
CA ALA A 114 8.13 -18.01 -6.47
C ALA A 114 9.54 -18.53 -6.17
N GLN A 115 10.38 -17.72 -5.52
CA GLN A 115 11.73 -18.12 -5.13
C GLN A 115 11.68 -19.29 -4.13
N PHE A 116 10.79 -19.23 -3.14
CA PHE A 116 10.60 -20.29 -2.16
C PHE A 116 10.17 -21.61 -2.82
N ILE A 117 9.20 -21.56 -3.74
CA ILE A 117 8.74 -22.75 -4.48
C ILE A 117 9.88 -23.38 -5.28
N GLN A 118 10.68 -22.57 -5.98
CA GLN A 118 11.72 -23.08 -6.86
C GLN A 118 12.97 -23.55 -6.11
N ARG A 119 13.44 -22.77 -5.12
CA ARG A 119 14.70 -23.05 -4.43
C ARG A 119 14.54 -24.00 -3.25
N ASP A 120 13.57 -23.70 -2.39
CA ASP A 120 13.44 -24.36 -1.09
C ASP A 120 12.52 -25.61 -1.19
N LEU A 121 11.47 -25.57 -2.03
CA LEU A 121 10.62 -26.74 -2.30
C LEU A 121 11.08 -27.57 -3.50
N LYS A 122 11.94 -27.01 -4.38
CA LYS A 122 12.36 -27.63 -5.65
C LYS A 122 11.18 -28.02 -6.55
N LEU A 123 10.11 -27.22 -6.53
CA LEU A 123 8.91 -27.40 -7.33
C LEU A 123 8.84 -26.36 -8.46
N LYS A 124 7.99 -26.63 -9.45
CA LYS A 124 7.69 -25.65 -10.51
C LYS A 124 6.66 -24.64 -10.00
N SER A 125 7.01 -23.35 -9.99
CA SER A 125 6.04 -22.29 -9.69
C SER A 125 4.95 -22.25 -10.78
N PRO A 126 3.65 -22.28 -10.42
CA PRO A 126 2.56 -22.22 -11.39
C PRO A 126 2.46 -20.84 -12.08
N TYR A 127 2.98 -19.79 -11.44
CA TYR A 127 2.92 -18.42 -11.92
C TYR A 127 4.27 -17.71 -11.77
N GLY A 128 4.55 -16.77 -12.68
CA GLY A 128 5.63 -15.81 -12.52
C GLY A 128 5.18 -14.61 -11.68
N ILE A 129 6.14 -13.92 -11.07
CA ILE A 129 5.89 -12.69 -10.31
C ILE A 129 6.52 -11.52 -11.07
N ARG A 130 5.75 -10.46 -11.27
CA ARG A 130 6.29 -9.17 -11.69
C ARG A 130 6.54 -8.31 -10.46
N LEU A 131 7.80 -8.11 -10.12
CA LEU A 131 8.19 -7.19 -9.05
C LEU A 131 8.14 -5.76 -9.56
N VAL A 132 7.37 -4.91 -8.88
CA VAL A 132 7.25 -3.48 -9.17
C VAL A 132 7.62 -2.70 -7.92
N GLN A 133 8.69 -1.91 -8.00
CA GLN A 133 9.14 -1.10 -6.88
C GLN A 133 8.30 0.18 -6.76
N GLY A 134 7.80 0.44 -5.56
CA GLY A 134 7.28 1.73 -5.11
C GLY A 134 8.28 2.39 -4.15
N SER A 135 8.24 3.72 -4.04
CA SER A 135 9.06 4.44 -3.07
C SER A 135 8.31 5.66 -2.55
N HIS A 136 8.66 6.07 -1.34
CA HIS A 136 8.03 7.16 -0.61
C HIS A 136 9.10 8.14 -0.14
N ILE A 137 8.77 9.43 -0.07
CA ILE A 137 9.62 10.46 0.51
C ILE A 137 8.85 11.14 1.64
N ILE A 138 9.48 11.28 2.80
CA ILE A 138 8.92 11.98 3.95
C ILE A 138 9.60 13.34 4.05
N VAL A 139 8.79 14.40 4.09
CA VAL A 139 9.25 15.79 4.25
C VAL A 139 8.53 16.46 5.41
N PRO A 140 9.07 17.55 6.01
CA PRO A 140 8.31 18.38 6.94
C PRO A 140 6.97 18.80 6.33
N LYS A 141 5.93 18.94 7.17
CA LYS A 141 4.57 19.25 6.73
C LYS A 141 4.54 20.48 5.79
N ILE A 142 4.05 20.28 4.56
CA ILE A 142 4.09 21.32 3.51
C ILE A 142 2.77 22.10 3.35
N TYR A 143 1.69 21.71 4.04
CA TYR A 143 0.42 22.42 4.05
C TYR A 143 -0.34 22.23 5.37
N ALA A 144 -1.22 23.17 5.72
CA ALA A 144 -2.15 23.03 6.84
C ALA A 144 -3.37 22.19 6.44
N GLY A 145 -3.91 21.42 7.39
CA GLY A 145 -5.03 20.49 7.17
C GLY A 145 -4.68 19.02 7.39
N ASP A 146 -5.69 18.19 7.19
CA ASP A 146 -5.73 16.72 7.36
C ASP A 146 -6.12 15.98 6.06
N LYS A 147 -6.54 16.72 5.04
CA LYS A 147 -6.85 16.22 3.71
C LYS A 147 -5.60 15.79 2.96
N ALA A 148 -5.69 14.64 2.29
CA ALA A 148 -4.65 14.18 1.37
C ALA A 148 -4.91 14.72 -0.03
N PHE A 149 -3.85 14.82 -0.83
CA PHE A 149 -3.93 15.28 -2.21
C PHE A 149 -3.50 14.17 -3.16
N ILE A 150 -4.26 13.95 -4.23
CA ILE A 150 -3.90 13.10 -5.37
C ILE A 150 -3.77 13.98 -6.62
N MET A 151 -2.57 13.94 -7.20
CA MET A 151 -2.16 14.81 -8.30
C MET A 151 -1.87 13.97 -9.53
N GLN A 152 -2.45 14.36 -10.67
CA GLN A 152 -2.18 13.69 -11.93
C GLN A 152 -0.94 14.29 -12.59
N ASN A 153 0.06 13.46 -12.84
CA ASN A 153 1.28 13.84 -13.53
C ASN A 153 1.10 13.75 -15.05
N ASP A 154 1.95 14.43 -15.82
CA ASP A 154 1.88 14.47 -17.30
C ASP A 154 2.08 13.09 -17.95
N ASP A 155 2.78 12.18 -17.26
CA ASP A 155 2.97 10.79 -17.67
C ASP A 155 1.80 9.88 -17.26
N GLN A 156 0.65 10.46 -16.93
CA GLN A 156 -0.59 9.79 -16.53
C GLN A 156 -0.52 9.05 -15.19
N ARG A 157 0.61 9.08 -14.48
CA ARG A 157 0.70 8.54 -13.12
C ARG A 157 0.06 9.49 -12.13
N ILE A 158 -0.32 8.94 -10.99
CA ILE A 158 -0.81 9.70 -9.84
C ILE A 158 0.26 9.75 -8.77
N VAL A 159 0.34 10.90 -8.09
CA VAL A 159 1.23 11.13 -6.94
C VAL A 159 0.37 11.59 -5.78
N PHE A 160 0.63 11.03 -4.60
CA PHE A 160 -0.07 11.45 -3.38
C PHE A 160 0.80 12.34 -2.52
N ALA A 161 0.18 13.31 -1.84
CA ALA A 161 0.75 14.02 -0.70
C ALA A 161 -0.18 13.84 0.50
N ILE A 162 0.23 12.99 1.44
CA ILE A 162 -0.59 12.52 2.56
C ILE A 162 -0.07 13.11 3.87
N PRO A 163 -0.90 13.72 4.74
CA PRO A 163 -0.47 14.12 6.07
C PRO A 163 0.01 12.90 6.86
N TYR A 164 1.18 13.02 7.48
CA TYR A 164 1.84 11.89 8.13
C TYR A 164 2.37 12.27 9.51
N LEU A 165 1.99 11.49 10.53
CA LEU A 165 2.38 11.68 11.93
C LEU A 165 2.27 13.14 12.43
N ASN A 166 1.24 13.86 11.97
CA ASN A 166 0.93 15.28 12.27
C ASN A 166 1.96 16.34 11.83
N GLN A 167 3.23 15.99 11.72
CA GLN A 167 4.35 16.91 11.49
C GLN A 167 5.00 16.77 10.10
N TYR A 168 4.60 15.75 9.34
CA TYR A 168 5.18 15.43 8.05
C TYR A 168 4.15 15.36 6.95
N THR A 169 4.64 15.36 5.72
CA THR A 169 3.89 14.97 4.53
C THR A 169 4.63 13.82 3.86
N MET A 170 3.93 12.72 3.61
CA MET A 170 4.44 11.59 2.84
C MET A 170 4.06 11.78 1.37
N ILE A 171 5.07 11.84 0.51
CA ILE A 171 4.92 11.88 -0.94
C ILE A 171 5.04 10.46 -1.48
N VAL A 172 3.98 9.98 -2.13
CA VAL A 172 3.87 8.60 -2.64
C VAL A 172 3.94 8.59 -4.16
N GLN A 173 4.86 7.79 -4.71
CA GLN A 173 4.96 7.58 -6.15
C GLN A 173 5.21 6.12 -6.50
N ILE A 174 4.53 5.65 -7.55
CA ILE A 174 4.73 4.32 -8.12
C ILE A 174 5.75 4.42 -9.27
N ALA A 175 6.86 3.68 -9.12
CA ALA A 175 7.96 3.46 -10.07
C ALA A 175 8.97 4.61 -10.36
N ASN A 176 10.23 4.21 -10.58
CA ASN A 176 11.38 4.97 -11.10
C ASN A 176 11.48 6.45 -10.71
N ILE A 177 12.32 6.73 -9.72
CA ILE A 177 12.76 8.08 -9.32
C ILE A 177 13.60 8.67 -10.45
N ARG A 178 12.97 9.36 -11.40
CA ARG A 178 13.58 10.59 -11.92
C ARG A 178 13.09 11.67 -10.98
N MET A 179 13.98 12.29 -10.22
CA MET A 179 13.66 13.40 -9.33
C MET A 179 12.69 14.34 -10.05
N ILE A 180 11.42 14.29 -9.66
CA ILE A 180 10.49 15.35 -10.01
C ILE A 180 11.08 16.55 -9.29
N ARG A 181 11.64 17.48 -10.06
CA ARG A 181 12.21 18.71 -9.53
C ARG A 181 11.05 19.47 -8.89
N ILE A 182 10.89 19.33 -7.57
CA ILE A 182 9.91 20.08 -6.78
C ILE A 182 10.42 21.53 -6.76
N LYS A 183 10.26 22.25 -7.88
CA LYS A 183 10.37 23.70 -7.90
C LYS A 183 9.25 24.24 -7.01
N SER A 184 9.55 25.27 -6.23
CA SER A 184 8.75 25.86 -5.14
C SER A 184 7.40 26.49 -5.55
N LYS A 185 6.69 25.92 -6.52
CA LYS A 185 5.28 26.15 -6.82
C LYS A 185 4.69 24.79 -7.17
N LEU A 186 3.99 24.18 -6.21
CA LEU A 186 3.42 22.84 -6.35
C LEU A 186 2.30 22.84 -7.41
N LEU A 187 2.75 22.54 -8.65
CA LEU A 187 2.11 21.69 -9.65
C LEU A 187 1.10 22.35 -10.59
N ASN A 188 1.40 22.23 -11.88
CA ASN A 188 0.49 22.56 -12.98
C ASN A 188 -0.47 21.40 -13.18
N LYS A 189 -1.75 21.65 -12.84
CA LYS A 189 -2.98 20.98 -13.31
C LYS A 189 -3.45 19.70 -12.58
N LYS A 190 -4.76 19.77 -12.30
CA LYS A 190 -5.77 18.77 -11.90
C LYS A 190 -5.45 17.92 -10.68
N LEU A 191 -6.21 18.27 -9.65
CA LEU A 191 -6.15 17.73 -8.32
C LEU A 191 -7.48 17.05 -8.00
N ILE A 192 -7.38 15.87 -7.42
CA ILE A 192 -8.45 15.25 -6.67
C ILE A 192 -7.96 15.30 -5.20
N ILE A 193 -8.84 15.63 -4.28
CA ILE A 193 -8.57 15.79 -2.85
C ILE A 193 -9.29 14.66 -2.12
N PHE A 194 -8.76 14.24 -0.98
CA PHE A 194 -9.44 13.40 -0.01
C PHE A 194 -10.04 14.27 1.09
#